data_AF-A0A9Q3GBG8-F1
#
_entry.id   AF-A0A9Q3GBG8-F1
#
_cell.length_a   1.000
_cell.length_b   1.000
_cell.length_c   1.000
_cell.angle_alpha   90.00
_cell.angle_beta   90.00
_cell.angle_gamma   90.00
#
_symmetry.space_group_name_H-M   'P 1'
#
loop_
_entity.id
_entity.type
_entity.pdbx_description
1 polymer ?
#
loop_
_entity_poly.entity_id
_entity_poly.type
_entity_poly.pdbx_seq_one_letter_code
_entity_poly.pdbx_strand_id
1 'polypeptide(L)' 'MSALLPFGKRLLVKKEAKVMGTLMTSIDGSISSLVPTKDAVYKRLQLVQTRLGRHIEHFAGLNPKGYR' A
#
# COMPACT_ATOMS: atom_id res chain seq x y z
N MET A 1 -18.07 26.20 -11.79
CA MET A 1 -17.39 25.11 -12.51
C MET A 1 -16.74 24.17 -11.50
N SER A 2 -17.48 23.16 -11.02
CA SER A 2 -16.99 22.20 -10.01
C SER A 2 -16.51 20.92 -10.69
N ALA A 3 -15.19 20.72 -10.76
CA ALA A 3 -14.61 19.46 -11.22
C ALA A 3 -14.66 18.45 -10.07
N LEU A 4 -15.61 17.52 -10.13
CA LEU A 4 -15.62 16.31 -9.31
C LEU A 4 -14.40 15.46 -9.68
N LEU A 5 -13.41 15.38 -8.78
CA LEU A 5 -12.33 14.41 -8.88
C LEU A 5 -12.95 13.01 -8.95
N PRO A 6 -12.69 12.20 -9.99
CA PRO A 6 -13.25 10.87 -10.10
C PRO A 6 -12.51 9.91 -9.16
N PHE A 7 -12.82 10.01 -7.87
CA PHE A 7 -12.47 9.00 -6.88
C PHE A 7 -13.35 7.78 -7.14
N GLY A 8 -12.80 6.72 -7.73
CA GLY A 8 -13.50 5.45 -7.90
C GLY A 8 -13.85 5.03 -9.33
N LYS A 9 -13.35 5.69 -10.38
CA LYS A 9 -13.42 5.09 -11.73
C LYS A 9 -12.56 3.81 -11.73
N ARG A 10 -13.24 2.65 -11.75
CA ARG A 10 -12.66 1.33 -11.99
C ARG A 10 -11.88 1.43 -13.29
N LEU A 11 -10.54 1.41 -13.21
CA LEU A 11 -9.69 1.43 -14.39
C LEU A 11 -10.11 0.24 -15.26
N LEU A 12 -10.64 0.53 -16.45
CA LEU A 12 -11.00 -0.46 -17.45
C LEU A 12 -9.86 -1.46 -17.57
N VAL A 13 -10.20 -2.75 -17.56
CA VAL A 13 -9.28 -3.89 -17.66
C VAL A 13 -8.56 -3.83 -19.00
N LYS A 14 -7.53 -2.98 -19.09
CA LYS A 14 -6.50 -3.06 -20.11
C LYS A 14 -5.60 -4.22 -19.68
N LYS A 15 -5.56 -5.29 -20.48
CA LYS A 15 -4.74 -6.51 -20.31
C LYS A 15 -3.56 -6.29 -19.36
N GLU A 16 -3.77 -6.56 -18.07
CA GLU A 16 -2.70 -6.52 -17.08
C GLU A 16 -1.90 -7.80 -17.30
N ALA A 17 -0.62 -7.68 -17.67
CA ALA A 17 0.30 -8.80 -17.57
C ALA A 17 0.23 -9.34 -16.13
N LYS A 18 0.29 -10.67 -15.96
CA LYS A 18 0.23 -11.32 -14.64
C LYS A 18 1.30 -10.69 -13.72
N VAL A 19 0.86 -9.82 -12.81
CA VAL A 19 1.73 -9.16 -11.83
C VAL A 19 2.14 -10.25 -10.83
N MET A 20 3.27 -10.89 -11.11
CA MET A 20 3.84 -11.94 -10.26
C MET A 20 4.59 -11.26 -9.11
N GLY A 21 4.14 -11.49 -7.88
CA GLY A 21 4.86 -11.08 -6.69
C GLY A 21 5.94 -12.09 -6.30
N THR A 22 6.97 -11.62 -5.60
CA THR A 22 8.00 -12.46 -5.01
C THR A 22 7.57 -12.87 -3.61
N LEU A 23 7.58 -14.17 -3.31
CA LEU A 23 7.38 -14.68 -1.95
C LEU A 23 8.73 -14.84 -1.27
N MET A 24 8.79 -14.44 0.01
CA MET A 24 10.01 -14.49 0.81
C MET A 24 9.68 -15.17 2.14
N THR A 25 10.60 -16.02 2.61
CA THR A 25 10.54 -16.62 3.93
C THR A 25 11.62 -16.01 4.81
N SER A 26 11.31 -15.87 6.10
CA SER A 26 12.22 -15.30 7.10
C SER A 26 12.60 -16.36 8.14
N ILE A 27 13.71 -16.12 8.85
CA ILE A 27 14.27 -17.08 9.82
C ILE A 27 13.35 -17.27 11.05
N ASP A 28 12.51 -16.28 11.34
CA ASP A 28 11.46 -16.34 12.36
C ASP A 28 10.25 -17.20 11.96
N GLY A 29 10.28 -17.81 10.77
CA GLY A 29 9.20 -18.62 10.24
C GLY A 29 8.09 -17.82 9.55
N SER A 30 8.24 -16.50 9.42
CA SER A 30 7.28 -15.67 8.70
C SER A 30 7.38 -15.84 7.17
N ILE A 31 6.23 -15.77 6.49
CA ILE A 31 6.14 -15.76 5.02
C ILE A 31 5.60 -14.39 4.61
N SER A 32 6.33 -13.70 3.75
CA SER A 32 6.01 -12.36 3.26
C SER A 32 5.96 -12.33 1.74
N SER A 33 5.34 -11.28 1.19
CA SER A 33 5.19 -11.11 -0.26
C SER A 33 5.52 -9.69 -0.68
N LEU A 34 6.23 -9.56 -1.79
CA LEU A 34 6.55 -8.29 -2.44
C LEU A 34 5.89 -8.27 -3.82
N VAL A 35 4.86 -7.42 -3.97
CA VAL A 35 4.08 -7.32 -5.21
C VAL A 35 4.37 -5.96 -5.88
N PRO A 36 4.87 -5.94 -7.12
CA PRO A 36 5.11 -4.69 -7.82
C PRO A 36 3.77 -3.99 -8.07
N THR A 37 3.73 -2.68 -7.84
CA THR A 37 2.52 -1.86 -7.97
C THR A 37 2.80 -0.64 -8.83
N LYS A 38 1.75 -0.14 -9.48
CA LYS A 38 1.83 1.08 -10.29
C LYS A 38 2.00 2.32 -9.40
N ASP A 39 2.75 3.31 -9.87
CA ASP A 39 3.01 4.56 -9.14
C ASP A 39 1.76 5.26 -8.60
N ALA A 40 0.68 5.28 -9.40
CA ALA A 40 -0.58 5.91 -9.01
C ALA A 40 -1.23 5.20 -7.81
N VAL A 41 -1.07 3.88 -7.70
CA VAL A 41 -1.56 3.08 -6.56
C VAL A 41 -0.63 3.28 -5.37
N TYR A 42 0.68 3.22 -5.58
CA TYR A 42 1.68 3.45 -4.54
C TYR A 42 1.47 4.79 -3.83
N LYS A 43 1.35 5.90 -4.57
CA LYS A 43 1.14 7.24 -3.99
C LYS A 43 -0.14 7.33 -3.14
N ARG A 44 -1.23 6.66 -3.56
CA ARG A 44 -2.47 6.62 -2.79
C ARG A 44 -2.30 5.81 -1.49
N LEU A 45 -1.64 4.66 -1.56
CA LEU A 45 -1.34 3.84 -0.39
C LEU A 45 -0.41 4.56 0.58
N GLN A 46 0.56 5.32 0.07
CA GLN A 46 1.49 6.13 0.89
C GLN A 46 0.74 7.24 1.67
N LEU A 47 -0.25 7.89 1.06
CA LEU A 47 -1.11 8.84 1.75
C LEU A 47 -1.92 8.17 2.87
N VAL A 48 -2.47 6.98 2.59
CA VAL A 48 -3.19 6.18 3.59
C VAL A 48 -2.27 5.78 4.73
N GLN A 49 -1.06 5.28 4.45
CA GLN A 49 -0.07 4.91 5.47
C GLN A 49 0.29 6.10 6.37
N THR A 50 0.43 7.29 5.80
CA THR A 50 0.71 8.52 6.58
C THR A 50 -0.45 8.85 7.52
N ARG A 51 -1.70 8.67 7.06
CA ARG A 51 -2.89 8.86 7.91
C ARG A 51 -2.96 7.81 9.01
N LEU A 52 -2.74 6.54 8.69
CA LEU A 52 -2.75 5.44 9.68
C LEU A 52 -1.67 5.65 10.75
N GLY A 53 -0.47 6.08 10.37
CA GLY A 53 0.62 6.35 11.31
C GLY A 53 0.28 7.42 12.36
N ARG A 54 -0.57 8.40 12.05
CA ARG A 54 -0.95 9.49 12.96
C ARG A 54 -2.22 9.23 13.75
N HIS A 55 -3.16 8.47 13.20
CA HIS A 55 -4.51 8.35 13.74
C HIS A 55 -4.81 6.99 14.38
N ILE A 56 -3.90 6.02 14.29
CA ILE A 56 -4.02 4.74 14.99
C ILE A 56 -3.11 4.76 16.21
N GLU A 57 -3.63 4.25 17.33
CA GLU A 57 -2.82 3.98 18.51
C GLU A 57 -1.89 2.80 18.24
N HIS A 58 -0.59 3.02 18.40
CA HIS A 58 0.41 1.98 18.22
C HIS A 58 0.79 1.40 19.57
N PHE A 59 0.96 0.08 19.61
CA PHE A 59 1.35 -0.62 20.83
C PHE A 59 2.64 -0.04 21.40
N ALA A 60 2.67 0.17 22.73
CA ALA A 60 3.78 0.79 23.46
C ALA A 60 4.22 2.18 22.93
N GLY A 61 3.34 2.90 22.22
CA GLY A 61 3.68 4.20 21.64
C GLY A 61 4.72 4.13 20.52
N LEU A 62 4.95 2.95 19.94
CA LEU A 62 5.96 2.74 18.92
C LEU A 62 5.60 3.49 17.63
N ASN A 63 6.56 4.19 17.03
CA ASN A 63 6.37 4.86 15.76
C ASN A 63 6.60 3.87 14.60
N PRO A 64 5.57 3.52 13.80
CA PRO A 64 5.73 2.59 12.68
C PRO A 64 6.70 3.09 11.60
N LYS A 65 6.87 4.41 11.46
CA LYS A 65 7.84 4.98 10.51
C LYS A 65 9.29 4.85 11.01
N GLY A 66 9.51 4.79 12.31
CA GLY A 66 10.85 4.59 12.88
C GLY A 66 11.26 3.13 12.95
N TYR A 67 10.28 2.22 13.05
CA TYR A 67 10.51 0.77 13.09
C TYR A 67 10.83 0.16 11.71
N ARG A 68 10.37 0.79 10.63
CA ARG A 68 10.51 0.31 9.25
C ARG A 68 11.68 0.98 8.54
#